data_AF-A0A1S3VQN0-F1
#
_entry.id   AF-A0A1S3VQN0-F1
#
_cell.length_a   1.000
_cell.length_b   1.000
_cell.length_c   1.000
_cell.angle_alpha   90.00
_cell.angle_beta   90.00
_cell.angle_gamma   90.00
#
_symmetry.space_group_name_H-M   'P 1'
#
loop_
_entity.id
_entity.type
_entity.pdbx_description
1 polymer ?
#
loop_
_entity_poly.entity_id
_entity_poly.type
_entity_poly.pdbx_seq_one_letter_code
_entity_poly.pdbx_strand_id
1 'polypeptide(L)'
;MFDCVMVRVSLMASDSSNYWSTLGAHNEDKEVSSLQPIQLDMDSLGPCLSQEQLFSIHDFSPEWAYTGVRTKVLIVGTFIGSKKPSSETKWGCMFGEIEVFAEALAGNVIQCQTPLHSSGRVPFYVTCSNRLACSEVREFQFDEHPTKILGPLGRS
;
A
#
# COMPACT_ATOMS: atom_id res chain seq x y z
N MET A 1 17.24 5.57 7.70
CA MET A 1 16.34 5.70 6.54
C MET A 1 14.94 5.57 7.08
N PHE A 2 14.03 6.49 6.76
CA PHE A 2 12.61 6.33 7.04
C PHE A 2 11.91 6.46 5.69
N ASP A 3 11.13 5.44 5.31
CA ASP A 3 10.54 5.36 3.99
C ASP A 3 9.26 6.21 3.91
N CYS A 4 9.28 7.24 3.05
CA CYS A 4 8.11 8.08 2.81
C CYS A 4 7.07 7.33 1.99
N VAL A 5 5.90 7.05 2.59
CA VAL A 5 4.75 6.50 1.86
C VAL A 5 4.16 7.59 0.96
N MET A 6 4.38 7.45 -0.36
CA MET A 6 3.97 8.42 -1.37
C MET A 6 2.45 8.38 -1.61
N VAL A 7 1.69 9.20 -0.88
CA VAL A 7 0.23 9.34 -1.07
C VAL A 7 -0.07 10.17 -2.33
N ARG A 8 -0.75 9.56 -3.32
CA ARG A 8 -1.26 10.28 -4.50
C ARG A 8 -2.47 11.15 -4.13
N VAL A 9 -2.25 12.44 -3.92
CA VAL A 9 -3.31 13.45 -3.84
C VAL A 9 -3.67 13.91 -5.26
N SER A 10 -4.81 13.46 -5.78
CA SER A 10 -5.36 13.94 -7.05
C SER A 10 -5.99 15.33 -6.88
N LEU A 11 -5.23 16.38 -7.14
CA LEU A 11 -5.78 17.70 -7.44
C LEU A 11 -6.06 17.81 -8.94
N MET A 12 -7.30 18.18 -9.29
CA MET A 12 -7.75 19.14 -10.31
C MET A 12 -9.30 19.05 -10.36
N ALA A 13 -10.07 20.12 -10.59
CA ALA A 13 -9.71 21.49 -10.96
C ALA A 13 -10.51 22.53 -10.15
N SER A 14 -10.02 23.77 -10.18
CA SER A 14 -10.82 24.97 -9.89
C SER A 14 -10.63 25.94 -11.06
N ASP A 15 -11.66 26.14 -11.88
CA ASP A 15 -11.61 27.08 -13.00
C ASP A 15 -11.54 28.54 -12.52
N SER A 16 -10.69 29.34 -13.19
CA SER A 16 -10.84 30.79 -13.23
C SER A 16 -10.27 31.34 -14.54
N SER A 17 -10.99 32.27 -15.16
CA SER A 17 -10.90 32.52 -16.61
C SER A 17 -9.90 33.60 -17.03
N ASN A 18 -9.44 33.46 -18.28
CA ASN A 18 -8.86 34.46 -19.19
C ASN A 18 -9.01 35.95 -18.78
N TYR A 19 -7.91 36.69 -18.61
CA TYR A 19 -7.91 38.16 -18.70
C TYR A 19 -6.52 38.77 -19.10
N TRP A 20 -6.17 38.83 -20.40
CA TRP A 20 -5.89 40.06 -21.25
C TRP A 20 -5.42 39.72 -22.68
N SER A 21 -5.34 40.78 -23.51
CA SER A 21 -4.76 40.85 -24.87
C SER A 21 -4.19 42.26 -25.09
N THR A 22 -3.55 42.51 -26.25
CA THR A 22 -3.06 43.83 -26.75
C THR A 22 -1.85 44.39 -25.97
N LEU A 23 -0.79 44.96 -26.57
CA LEU A 23 -0.56 45.53 -27.91
C LEU A 23 0.71 44.96 -28.57
N GLY A 24 0.90 45.19 -29.87
CA GLY A 24 2.10 44.78 -30.62
C GLY A 24 2.83 45.94 -31.29
N ALA A 25 4.09 45.70 -31.71
CA ALA A 25 4.85 46.60 -32.57
C ALA A 25 5.77 45.81 -33.52
N HIS A 26 5.65 46.13 -34.80
CA HIS A 26 6.47 45.82 -35.96
C HIS A 26 7.91 45.31 -35.72
N ASN A 27 8.23 44.10 -36.21
CA ASN A 27 9.33 43.83 -37.17
C ASN A 27 9.34 42.33 -37.54
N GLU A 28 9.76 42.04 -38.78
CA GLU A 28 9.90 40.68 -39.32
C GLU A 28 11.35 40.17 -39.19
N ASP A 29 11.61 38.98 -39.74
CA ASP A 29 12.95 38.39 -39.99
C ASP A 29 13.98 38.38 -38.84
N LYS A 30 13.60 37.82 -37.68
CA LYS A 30 14.57 37.00 -36.93
C LYS A 30 13.96 35.79 -36.22
N GLU A 31 14.67 34.66 -36.32
CA GLU A 31 14.37 33.37 -35.68
C GLU A 31 13.92 33.57 -34.22
N VAL A 32 12.71 33.12 -33.91
CA VAL A 32 12.08 33.34 -32.59
C VAL A 32 12.73 32.43 -31.56
N SER A 33 13.20 33.02 -30.45
CA SER A 33 13.78 32.32 -29.30
C SER A 33 12.94 31.13 -28.86
N SER A 34 13.62 30.02 -28.53
CA SER A 34 13.04 28.73 -28.17
C SER A 34 11.79 28.84 -27.29
N LEU A 35 10.73 28.14 -27.70
CA LEU A 35 9.58 27.84 -26.85
C LEU A 35 10.08 27.34 -25.49
N GLN A 36 9.81 28.07 -24.42
CA GLN A 36 9.94 27.52 -23.07
C GLN A 36 8.75 26.59 -22.84
N PRO A 37 8.95 25.27 -22.61
CA PRO A 37 7.92 24.48 -21.97
C PRO A 37 7.68 25.10 -20.59
N ILE A 38 6.43 25.17 -20.15
CA ILE A 38 6.15 25.33 -18.72
C ILE A 38 6.66 24.04 -18.07
N GLN A 39 7.86 24.11 -17.50
CA GLN A 39 8.43 23.01 -16.73
C GLN A 39 7.60 22.89 -15.45
N LEU A 40 6.55 22.06 -15.52
CA LEU A 40 5.81 21.63 -14.35
C LEU A 40 6.79 20.92 -13.43
N ASP A 41 7.13 21.59 -12.34
CA ASP A 41 8.22 21.16 -11.48
C ASP A 41 7.89 19.81 -10.82
N MET A 42 8.88 18.91 -10.81
CA MET A 42 8.74 17.62 -10.14
C MET A 42 8.62 17.78 -8.61
N ASP A 43 8.92 18.98 -8.11
CA ASP A 43 8.76 19.40 -6.71
C ASP A 43 7.30 19.56 -6.25
N SER A 44 6.30 19.23 -7.07
CA SER A 44 4.97 18.83 -6.58
C SER A 44 4.98 17.42 -5.96
N LEU A 45 5.97 17.16 -5.10
CA LEU A 45 6.00 16.01 -4.21
C LEU A 45 4.83 16.16 -3.23
N GLY A 46 3.89 15.21 -3.29
CA GLY A 46 2.76 15.16 -2.36
C GLY A 46 3.24 15.13 -0.91
N PRO A 47 2.46 15.65 0.05
CA PRO A 47 2.90 15.78 1.44
C PRO A 47 3.30 14.42 2.01
N CYS A 48 4.61 14.23 2.20
CA CYS A 48 5.19 13.03 2.77
C CYS A 48 4.75 12.88 4.23
N LEU A 49 3.72 12.07 4.46
CA LEU A 49 3.32 11.68 5.80
C LEU A 49 4.39 10.73 6.36
N SER A 50 5.17 11.23 7.32
CA SER A 50 6.09 10.42 8.12
C SER A 50 5.28 9.52 9.06
N GLN A 51 4.80 8.39 8.54
CA GLN A 51 4.07 7.39 9.31
C GLN A 51 4.97 6.82 10.41
N GLU A 52 4.51 6.81 11.66
CA GLU A 52 5.24 6.20 12.77
C GLU A 52 5.27 4.68 12.57
N GLN A 53 6.47 4.10 12.41
CA GLN A 53 6.65 2.65 12.44
C GLN A 53 6.49 2.18 13.89
N LEU A 54 5.46 1.37 14.14
CA LEU A 54 5.06 0.89 15.47
C LEU A 54 5.38 -0.60 15.66
N PHE A 55 5.73 -1.31 14.59
CA PHE A 55 6.12 -2.71 14.62
C PHE A 55 7.20 -2.99 13.56
N SER A 56 8.22 -3.76 13.90
CA SER A 56 9.17 -4.34 12.94
C SER A 56 8.89 -5.83 12.79
N ILE A 57 8.64 -6.31 11.57
CA ILE A 57 8.41 -7.71 11.23
C ILE A 57 9.77 -8.40 11.07
N HIS A 58 10.08 -9.31 11.99
CA HIS A 58 11.24 -10.21 11.86
C HIS A 58 10.91 -11.41 10.98
N ASP A 59 9.74 -12.02 11.19
CA ASP A 59 9.30 -13.26 10.55
C ASP A 59 7.75 -13.37 10.59
N PHE A 60 7.14 -14.20 9.75
CA PHE A 60 5.71 -14.52 9.82
C PHE A 60 5.41 -15.89 9.22
N SER A 61 4.42 -16.59 9.78
CA SER A 61 4.08 -17.95 9.36
C SER A 61 2.57 -18.21 9.36
N PRO A 62 2.03 -18.89 8.32
CA PRO A 62 2.70 -19.19 7.05
C PRO A 62 2.89 -17.94 6.18
N GLU A 63 3.81 -18.00 5.20
CA GLU A 63 3.98 -16.96 4.16
C GLU A 63 2.93 -17.06 3.03
N TRP A 64 2.10 -18.11 3.05
CA TRP A 64 1.13 -18.43 2.01
C TRP A 64 -0.16 -19.07 2.55
N ALA A 65 -1.24 -19.03 1.77
CA ALA A 65 -2.49 -19.71 2.06
C ALA A 65 -3.22 -20.16 0.78
N TYR A 66 -4.12 -21.14 0.89
CA TYR A 66 -5.00 -21.49 -0.22
C TYR A 66 -6.13 -20.48 -0.41
N THR A 67 -6.46 -20.21 -1.68
CA THR A 67 -7.66 -19.45 -2.05
C THR A 67 -8.93 -20.10 -1.47
N GLY A 68 -9.90 -19.27 -1.09
CA GLY A 68 -11.14 -19.72 -0.46
C GLY A 68 -11.02 -20.21 1.00
N VAL A 69 -9.81 -20.31 1.57
CA VAL A 69 -9.58 -20.77 2.95
C VAL A 69 -9.10 -19.61 3.84
N ARG A 70 -9.68 -19.50 5.04
CA ARG A 70 -9.17 -18.60 6.09
C ARG A 70 -8.06 -19.30 6.87
N THR A 71 -6.84 -18.80 6.73
CA THR A 71 -5.64 -19.33 7.39
C THR A 71 -5.24 -18.37 8.50
N LYS A 72 -4.88 -18.88 9.69
CA LYS A 72 -4.29 -18.06 10.75
C LYS A 72 -2.84 -17.73 10.37
N VAL A 73 -2.46 -16.46 10.46
CA VAL A 73 -1.06 -16.01 10.32
C VAL A 73 -0.59 -15.48 11.67
N LEU A 74 0.63 -15.85 12.06
CA LEU A 74 1.34 -15.32 13.21
C LEU A 74 2.55 -14.52 12.71
N ILE A 75 2.66 -13.27 13.13
CA ILE A 75 3.72 -12.33 12.77
C ILE A 75 4.60 -12.13 14.00
N VAL A 76 5.88 -12.44 13.91
CA VAL A 76 6.88 -12.28 14.98
C VAL A 76 7.70 -11.03 14.70
N GLY A 77 7.92 -10.20 15.72
CA GLY A 77 8.55 -8.91 15.50
C GLY A 77 9.03 -8.19 16.74
N THR A 78 8.94 -6.88 16.72
CA THR A 78 9.23 -6.00 17.86
C THR A 78 8.35 -4.77 17.80
N PHE A 79 7.60 -4.49 18.87
CA PHE A 79 6.86 -3.24 19.02
C PHE A 79 7.84 -2.09 19.23
N ILE A 80 7.68 -1.01 18.46
CA ILE A 80 8.59 0.14 18.43
C ILE A 80 7.97 1.31 19.21
N GLY A 81 8.83 2.11 19.86
CA GLY A 81 8.43 3.31 20.60
C GLY A 81 8.16 3.06 22.08
N SER A 82 7.85 4.14 22.81
CA SER A 82 7.54 4.09 24.25
C SER A 82 6.12 3.58 24.56
N LYS A 83 5.22 3.64 23.57
CA LYS A 83 3.90 3.01 23.62
C LYS A 83 4.05 1.51 23.41
N LYS A 84 4.13 0.76 24.52
CA LYS A 84 3.77 -0.68 24.50
C LYS A 84 2.37 -0.83 23.86
N PRO A 85 2.06 -1.94 23.17
CA PRO A 85 0.72 -2.19 22.65
C PRO A 85 -0.29 -2.14 23.81
N SER A 86 -1.08 -1.07 23.85
CA SER A 86 -2.20 -0.95 24.78
C SER A 86 -3.38 -1.79 24.28
N SER A 87 -4.26 -2.18 25.19
CA SER A 87 -5.55 -2.82 24.86
C SER A 87 -6.50 -1.95 24.02
N GLU A 88 -6.13 -0.69 23.78
CA GLU A 88 -6.86 0.28 22.95
C GLU A 88 -6.35 0.32 21.51
N THR A 89 -5.14 -0.21 21.25
CA THR A 89 -4.52 -0.20 19.92
C THR A 89 -5.18 -1.25 19.03
N LYS A 90 -6.00 -0.80 18.08
CA LYS A 90 -6.69 -1.69 17.12
C LYS A 90 -5.74 -2.07 16.00
N TRP A 91 -5.08 -3.22 16.14
CA TRP A 91 -4.18 -3.73 15.10
C TRP A 91 -4.96 -4.28 13.91
N GLY A 92 -4.37 -4.15 12.73
CA GLY A 92 -4.83 -4.78 11.50
C GLY A 92 -3.67 -5.38 10.71
N CYS A 93 -4.00 -6.20 9.72
CA CYS A 93 -3.06 -6.62 8.69
C CYS A 93 -3.70 -6.37 7.31
N MET A 94 -2.92 -5.86 6.37
CA MET A 94 -3.33 -5.74 4.97
C MET A 94 -2.82 -6.94 4.18
N PHE A 95 -3.68 -7.51 3.34
CA PHE A 95 -3.35 -8.50 2.33
C PHE A 95 -3.82 -7.95 0.98
N GLY A 96 -2.89 -7.39 0.20
CA GLY A 96 -3.25 -6.54 -0.93
C GLY A 96 -4.06 -5.34 -0.46
N GLU A 97 -5.25 -5.15 -1.02
CA GLU A 97 -6.17 -4.06 -0.69
C GLU A 97 -7.13 -4.39 0.48
N ILE A 98 -7.06 -5.59 1.07
CA ILE A 98 -8.01 -6.06 2.08
C ILE A 98 -7.39 -6.00 3.48
N GLU A 99 -7.92 -5.12 4.32
CA GLU A 99 -7.60 -5.07 5.74
C GLU A 99 -8.39 -6.12 6.53
N VAL A 100 -7.71 -6.84 7.42
CA VAL A 100 -8.30 -7.75 8.40
C VAL A 100 -7.94 -7.31 9.82
N PHE A 101 -8.82 -7.60 10.78
CA PHE A 101 -8.52 -7.38 12.20
C PHE A 101 -7.34 -8.26 12.66
N ALA A 102 -6.48 -7.70 13.50
CA ALA A 102 -5.36 -8.40 14.11
C ALA A 102 -5.30 -8.13 15.63
N GLU A 103 -4.70 -9.06 16.35
CA GLU A 103 -4.57 -9.05 17.81
C GLU A 103 -3.10 -9.06 18.20
N ALA A 104 -2.67 -8.10 19.03
CA ALA A 104 -1.33 -8.10 19.62
C ALA A 104 -1.30 -9.03 20.83
N LEU A 105 -0.52 -10.10 20.72
CA LEU A 105 -0.33 -11.11 21.76
C LEU A 105 0.92 -10.79 22.61
N ALA A 106 1.04 -11.47 23.75
CA ALA A 106 2.27 -11.43 24.54
C ALA A 106 3.47 -12.01 23.74
N GLY A 107 4.68 -11.51 24.01
CA GLY A 107 5.91 -12.03 23.39
C GLY A 107 6.24 -11.46 22.00
N ASN A 108 5.78 -10.24 21.67
CA ASN A 108 6.02 -9.57 20.39
C ASN A 108 5.44 -10.31 19.16
N VAL A 109 4.28 -10.95 19.34
CA VAL A 109 3.55 -11.63 18.27
C VAL A 109 2.26 -10.87 17.95
N ILE A 110 1.95 -10.71 16.66
CA ILE A 110 0.63 -10.30 16.19
C ILE A 110 -0.05 -11.50 15.50
N GLN A 111 -1.34 -11.68 15.73
CA GLN A 111 -2.16 -12.75 15.15
C GLN A 111 -3.26 -12.16 14.27
N CYS A 112 -3.43 -12.69 13.05
CA CYS A 112 -4.58 -12.38 12.20
C CYS A 112 -5.11 -13.63 11.47
N GLN A 113 -6.16 -13.47 10.66
CA GLN A 113 -6.64 -14.49 9.72
C GLN A 113 -6.70 -13.91 8.31
N THR A 114 -6.29 -14.68 7.30
CA THR A 114 -6.37 -14.24 5.90
C THR A 114 -7.81 -13.87 5.50
N PRO A 115 -7.97 -12.88 4.61
CA PRO A 115 -9.22 -12.70 3.88
C PRO A 115 -9.41 -13.85 2.87
N LEU A 116 -10.60 -13.92 2.28
CA LEU A 116 -10.80 -14.70 1.05
C LEU A 116 -10.24 -13.86 -0.10
N HIS A 117 -9.23 -14.37 -0.79
CA HIS A 117 -8.52 -13.69 -1.87
C HIS A 117 -8.43 -14.59 -3.11
N SER A 118 -8.19 -13.99 -4.29
CA SER A 118 -7.81 -14.71 -5.51
C SER A 118 -6.37 -15.20 -5.44
N SER A 119 -5.96 -16.08 -6.36
CA SER A 119 -4.58 -16.55 -6.45
C SER A 119 -3.61 -15.42 -6.84
N GLY A 120 -2.36 -15.51 -6.37
CA GLY A 120 -1.28 -14.56 -6.65
C GLY A 120 -0.57 -14.00 -5.39
N ARG A 121 0.58 -13.37 -5.61
CA ARG A 121 1.33 -12.65 -4.57
C ARG A 121 0.73 -11.28 -4.32
N VAL A 122 0.63 -10.89 -3.06
CA VAL A 122 0.13 -9.58 -2.61
C VAL A 122 1.09 -8.94 -1.60
N PRO A 123 1.13 -7.60 -1.48
CA PRO A 123 1.80 -6.95 -0.36
C PRO A 123 1.11 -7.32 0.97
N PHE A 124 1.93 -7.53 2.00
CA PHE A 124 1.51 -7.88 3.35
C PHE A 124 2.23 -6.99 4.37
N TYR A 125 1.47 -6.38 5.28
CA TYR A 125 1.99 -5.47 6.31
C TYR A 125 1.00 -5.27 7.46
N VAL A 126 1.50 -4.78 8.60
CA VAL A 126 0.72 -4.44 9.79
C VAL A 126 0.20 -3.00 9.71
N THR A 127 -1.02 -2.76 10.20
CA THR A 127 -1.67 -1.45 10.29
C THR A 127 -2.23 -1.20 11.69
N CYS A 128 -2.71 0.03 11.93
CA CYS A 128 -3.49 0.38 13.12
C CYS A 128 -4.98 0.55 12.78
N SER A 129 -5.56 -0.40 12.04
CA SER A 129 -6.95 -0.36 11.52
C SER A 129 -7.26 0.92 10.74
N ASN A 130 -6.27 1.39 9.98
CA ASN A 130 -6.25 2.66 9.25
C ASN A 130 -5.75 2.51 7.81
N ARG A 131 -5.54 1.28 7.32
CA ARG A 131 -5.04 0.93 5.98
C ARG A 131 -3.67 1.52 5.61
N LEU A 132 -2.90 1.96 6.60
CA LEU A 132 -1.58 2.56 6.43
C LEU A 132 -0.54 1.71 7.16
N ALA A 133 0.55 1.36 6.48
CA ALA A 133 1.59 0.47 7.02
C ALA A 133 2.30 1.10 8.22
N CYS A 134 2.24 0.46 9.39
CA CYS A 134 3.08 0.80 10.55
C CYS A 134 4.21 -0.22 10.77
N SER A 135 4.53 -1.00 9.73
CA SER A 135 5.64 -1.95 9.62
C SER A 135 6.27 -1.93 8.23
N GLU A 136 7.32 -2.71 8.05
CA GLU A 136 7.83 -3.09 6.73
C GLU A 136 6.74 -3.80 5.91
N VAL A 137 6.87 -3.73 4.58
CA VAL A 137 6.05 -4.48 3.62
C VAL A 137 6.78 -5.76 3.20
N ARG A 138 6.05 -6.88 3.20
CA ARG A 138 6.48 -8.21 2.77
C ARG A 138 5.58 -8.69 1.62
N GLU A 139 5.89 -9.85 1.02
CA GLU A 139 4.98 -10.54 0.10
C GLU A 139 4.24 -11.66 0.85
N PHE A 140 2.97 -11.91 0.50
CA PHE A 140 2.21 -13.08 0.92
C PHE A 140 1.60 -13.75 -0.32
N GLN A 141 1.65 -15.08 -0.40
CA GLN A 141 1.17 -15.84 -1.57
C GLN A 141 -0.20 -16.46 -1.34
N PHE A 142 -1.14 -16.25 -2.26
CA PHE A 142 -2.38 -17.02 -2.33
C PHE A 142 -2.28 -18.08 -3.44
N ASP A 143 -2.23 -19.35 -3.06
CA ASP A 143 -2.17 -20.48 -3.98
C ASP A 143 -3.57 -21.02 -4.29
N GLU A 144 -3.78 -21.52 -5.51
CA GLU A 144 -5.03 -22.20 -5.83
C GLU A 144 -5.17 -23.47 -5.01
N HIS A 145 -6.31 -23.64 -4.34
CA HIS A 145 -6.61 -24.91 -3.70
C HIS A 145 -6.56 -26.04 -4.75
N PRO A 146 -5.82 -27.14 -4.54
CA PRO A 146 -5.75 -28.26 -5.47
C PRO A 146 -7.11 -28.98 -5.53
N THR A 147 -7.98 -28.44 -6.38
CA THR A 147 -9.28 -29.01 -6.68
C THR A 147 -9.04 -30.34 -7.35
N LYS A 148 -9.58 -31.43 -6.79
CA LYS A 148 -9.50 -32.74 -7.43
C LYS A 148 -10.22 -32.64 -8.77
N ILE A 149 -9.47 -32.54 -9.88
CA ILE A 149 -9.99 -32.78 -11.22
C ILE A 149 -10.42 -34.24 -11.22
N LEU A 150 -11.71 -34.46 -11.00
CA LEU A 150 -12.32 -35.77 -11.05
C LEU A 150 -12.47 -36.16 -12.53
N GLY A 151 -11.33 -36.45 -13.16
CA GLY A 151 -11.28 -36.93 -14.53
C GLY A 151 -12.24 -38.12 -14.67
N PRO A 152 -13.02 -38.19 -15.76
CA PRO A 152 -14.04 -39.23 -15.91
C PRO A 152 -13.38 -40.59 -15.77
N LEU A 153 -13.85 -41.38 -14.78
CA LEU A 153 -13.34 -42.72 -14.52
C LEU A 153 -13.46 -43.54 -15.80
N GLY A 154 -12.31 -43.91 -16.36
CA GLY A 154 -12.24 -44.61 -17.64
C GLY A 154 -13.11 -45.85 -17.62
N ARG A 155 -14.15 -45.87 -18.45
CA ARG A 155 -14.94 -47.07 -18.71
C ARG A 155 -14.28 -47.87 -19.83
N SER A 156 -14.26 -49.18 -19.63
CA SER A 156 -13.76 -50.19 -20.57
C SER A 156 -14.62 -50.31 -21.82
#